data_AF-A0A7M3Y1F5-F1
#
_entry.id   AF-A0A7M3Y1F5-F1
#
_cell.length_a   1.000
_cell.length_b   1.000
_cell.length_c   1.000
_cell.angle_alpha   90.00
_cell.angle_beta   90.00
_cell.angle_gamma   90.00
#
_symmetry.space_group_name_H-M   'P 1'
#
loop_
_entity.id
_entity.type
_entity.pdbx_description
1 polymer ?
#
loop_
_entity_poly.entity_id
_entity_poly.type
_entity_poly.pdbx_seq_one_letter_code
_entity_poly.pdbx_strand_id
1 'polypeptide(L)'
;MLIAISCFAATTSAQSGEENHPTEDDPYMYFWGNEDLSECWNNFDSNASIGSASEGYGEIFFPEGQDVNVELSCNLHTGFSDDFILEINKSISIRMKFNIESGNCGNDCTDLTLTLFRGQEQISQHVEPANSVNNGNDFTTQWDILVNDSIRAWAQDTQISISVAYSVPA
;
A
#
# COMPACT_ATOMS: atom_id res chain seq x y z
N MET A 1 -6.09 12.61 27.58
CA MET A 1 -4.69 12.42 28.02
C MET A 1 -3.82 13.09 26.97
N LEU A 2 -3.08 14.12 27.37
CA LEU A 2 -2.27 14.97 26.50
C LEU A 2 -0.82 14.45 26.53
N ILE A 3 -0.18 14.28 25.38
CA ILE A 3 1.28 14.09 25.29
C ILE A 3 1.81 15.15 24.34
N ALA A 4 2.65 16.05 24.86
CA ALA A 4 3.48 16.97 24.10
C ALA A 4 4.93 16.50 24.22
N ILE A 5 5.63 16.41 23.10
CA ILE A 5 7.06 16.06 23.04
C ILE A 5 7.78 17.21 22.34
N SER A 6 8.71 17.85 23.05
CA SER A 6 9.68 18.77 22.48
C SER A 6 10.99 18.01 22.22
N CYS A 7 11.54 18.13 21.02
CA CYS A 7 12.89 17.67 20.71
C CYS A 7 13.68 18.83 20.12
N PHE A 8 14.73 19.26 20.83
CA PHE A 8 15.80 20.08 20.25
C PHE A 8 16.77 19.13 19.55
N ALA A 9 17.06 19.38 18.26
CA ALA A 9 18.20 18.80 17.57
C ALA A 9 19.02 19.94 16.95
N ALA A 10 20.30 20.02 17.31
CA ALA A 10 21.31 20.74 16.55
C ALA A 10 22.28 19.67 16.02
N THR A 11 22.40 19.52 14.70
CA THR A 11 23.59 19.90 13.92
C THR A 11 23.50 19.37 12.48
N THR A 12 24.22 20.09 11.60
CA THR A 12 24.67 19.76 10.23
C THR A 12 23.61 19.55 9.17
N SER A 13 23.52 20.53 8.29
CA SER A 13 22.99 20.40 6.92
C SER A 13 23.80 19.35 6.15
N ALA A 14 23.42 18.08 6.25
CA ALA A 14 23.48 17.22 5.07
C ALA A 14 22.26 17.61 4.24
N GLN A 15 22.44 17.90 2.95
CA GLN A 15 21.30 18.04 2.06
C GLN A 15 20.62 16.68 2.01
N SER A 16 19.58 16.47 2.84
CA SER A 16 18.62 15.41 2.54
C SER A 16 17.85 15.91 1.33
N GLY A 17 18.35 15.61 0.13
CA GLY A 17 17.43 15.41 -0.97
C GLY A 17 16.42 14.39 -0.48
N GLU A 18 15.13 14.67 -0.63
CA GLU A 18 14.07 13.71 -0.30
C GLU A 18 14.34 12.46 -1.16
N GLU A 19 14.96 11.44 -0.56
CA GLU A 19 15.23 10.19 -1.26
C GLU A 19 13.90 9.50 -1.45
N ASN A 20 13.42 9.45 -2.69
CA ASN A 20 12.14 8.85 -3.00
C ASN A 20 12.32 7.36 -3.34
N HIS A 21 13.11 6.66 -2.55
CA HIS A 21 13.41 5.24 -2.65
C HIS A 21 13.84 4.73 -1.25
N PRO A 22 13.80 3.41 -0.98
CA PRO A 22 14.11 2.90 0.34
C PRO A 22 15.61 3.01 0.63
N THR A 23 15.95 3.45 1.84
CA THR A 23 17.33 3.50 2.35
C THR A 23 17.49 2.57 3.56
N GLU A 24 18.72 2.42 4.07
CA GLU A 24 18.96 1.64 5.29
C GLU A 24 18.33 2.30 6.52
N ASP A 25 18.34 3.64 6.57
CA ASP A 25 17.79 4.43 7.68
C ASP A 25 16.26 4.61 7.57
N ASP A 26 15.74 4.71 6.35
CA ASP A 26 14.30 4.83 6.07
C ASP A 26 13.85 3.84 4.98
N PRO A 27 13.44 2.62 5.35
CA PRO A 27 13.03 1.58 4.42
C PRO A 27 11.52 1.57 4.13
N TYR A 28 10.76 2.57 4.59
CA TYR A 28 9.30 2.52 4.58
C TYR A 28 8.70 3.19 3.34
N MET A 29 7.75 2.49 2.71
CA MET A 29 6.83 3.09 1.76
C MET A 29 5.49 3.30 2.45
N TYR A 30 4.95 4.51 2.30
CA TYR A 30 3.66 4.93 2.82
C TYR A 30 2.59 4.83 1.74
N PHE A 31 1.37 4.48 2.16
CA PHE A 31 0.18 4.40 1.33
C PHE A 31 -0.80 5.46 1.78
N TRP A 32 -1.30 6.23 0.83
CA TRP A 32 -2.21 7.33 1.05
C TRP A 32 -3.41 7.21 0.12
N GLY A 33 -4.52 7.80 0.53
CA GLY A 33 -5.71 7.92 -0.29
C GLY A 33 -6.64 8.97 0.29
N ASN A 34 -7.51 9.50 -0.55
CA ASN A 34 -8.57 10.41 -0.12
C ASN A 34 -9.71 9.67 0.59
N GLU A 35 -10.62 10.44 1.18
CA GLU A 35 -11.71 9.91 2.03
C GLU A 35 -12.60 8.90 1.30
N ASP A 36 -12.86 9.07 0.01
CA ASP A 36 -13.70 8.19 -0.80
C ASP A 36 -12.93 7.13 -1.61
N LEU A 37 -11.61 7.06 -1.44
CA LEU A 37 -10.68 6.22 -2.20
C LEU A 37 -10.79 6.36 -3.73
N SER A 38 -11.32 7.49 -4.23
CA SER A 38 -11.30 7.79 -5.66
C SER A 38 -9.87 8.04 -6.17
N GLU A 39 -8.95 8.41 -5.28
CA GLU A 39 -7.52 8.52 -5.55
C GLU A 39 -6.70 7.87 -4.42
N CYS A 40 -5.68 7.08 -4.79
CA CYS A 40 -4.69 6.56 -3.87
C CYS A 40 -3.29 6.55 -4.49
N TRP A 41 -2.26 6.68 -3.66
CA TRP A 41 -0.87 6.76 -4.08
C TRP A 41 0.07 6.24 -3.00
N ASN A 42 1.32 5.97 -3.40
CA ASN A 42 2.38 5.57 -2.50
C ASN A 42 3.52 6.58 -2.56
N ASN A 43 4.28 6.71 -1.47
CA ASN A 43 5.48 7.57 -1.42
C ASN A 43 6.48 7.04 -0.38
N PHE A 44 7.77 7.33 -0.53
CA PHE A 44 8.78 7.06 0.50
C PHE A 44 8.91 8.23 1.49
N ASP A 45 8.45 9.43 1.14
CA ASP A 45 8.30 10.54 2.09
C ASP A 45 6.98 10.42 2.86
N SER A 46 7.09 10.30 4.18
CA SER A 46 5.97 10.28 5.12
C SER A 46 5.12 11.57 5.10
N ASN A 47 5.67 12.69 4.63
CA ASN A 47 4.97 13.98 4.56
C ASN A 47 4.25 14.20 3.22
N ALA A 48 4.46 13.32 2.23
CA ALA A 48 3.80 13.36 0.93
C ALA A 48 2.34 12.84 0.98
N SER A 49 1.60 13.27 2.01
CA SER A 49 0.22 12.87 2.32
C SER A 49 -0.80 13.97 1.95
N ILE A 50 -0.41 14.97 1.15
CA ILE A 50 -1.33 16.06 0.76
C ILE A 50 -2.56 15.48 0.05
N GLY A 51 -3.75 15.83 0.54
CA GLY A 51 -5.02 15.33 0.01
C GLY A 51 -5.46 13.98 0.58
N SER A 52 -4.66 13.36 1.47
CA SER A 52 -5.09 12.12 2.14
C SER A 52 -6.21 12.38 3.14
N ALA A 53 -7.03 11.36 3.40
CA ALA A 53 -8.07 11.40 4.42
C ALA A 53 -7.49 11.77 5.80
N SER A 54 -8.21 12.62 6.53
CA SER A 54 -7.74 13.14 7.83
C SER A 54 -7.85 12.10 8.96
N GLU A 55 -8.74 11.14 8.77
CA GLU A 55 -9.05 10.00 9.62
C GLU A 55 -7.98 8.91 9.53
N GLY A 56 -7.12 8.98 8.50
CA GLY A 56 -6.05 8.01 8.23
C GLY A 56 -6.50 6.78 7.44
N TYR A 57 -7.73 6.76 6.94
CA TYR A 57 -8.26 5.74 6.03
C TYR A 57 -9.27 6.36 5.06
N GLY A 58 -9.44 5.76 3.90
CA GLY A 58 -10.56 6.05 3.01
C GLY A 58 -11.59 4.92 3.04
N GLU A 59 -12.80 5.22 2.60
CA GLU A 59 -13.97 4.34 2.68
C GLU A 59 -14.78 4.41 1.37
N ILE A 60 -15.20 3.24 0.87
CA ILE A 60 -16.10 3.14 -0.27
C ILE A 60 -17.44 2.61 0.24
N PHE A 61 -18.50 3.41 0.07
CA PHE A 61 -19.84 3.00 0.46
C PHE A 61 -20.59 2.38 -0.72
N PHE A 62 -21.14 1.18 -0.51
CA PHE A 62 -22.02 0.50 -1.45
C PHE A 62 -23.47 0.49 -0.90
N PRO A 63 -24.47 0.95 -1.66
CA PRO A 63 -25.86 0.86 -1.22
C PRO A 63 -26.34 -0.59 -1.05
N GLU A 64 -27.29 -0.81 -0.14
CA GLU A 64 -27.87 -2.14 0.11
C GLU A 64 -28.43 -2.77 -1.18
N GLY A 65 -28.12 -4.05 -1.41
CA GLY A 65 -28.56 -4.81 -2.58
C GLY A 65 -27.81 -4.49 -3.87
N GLN A 66 -26.65 -3.86 -3.80
CA GLN A 66 -25.72 -3.68 -4.93
C GLN A 66 -24.52 -4.62 -4.80
N ASP A 67 -23.94 -4.97 -5.94
CA ASP A 67 -22.66 -5.67 -5.99
C ASP A 67 -21.58 -4.80 -5.35
N VAL A 68 -20.77 -5.40 -4.48
CA VAL A 68 -19.55 -4.79 -3.97
C VAL A 68 -18.44 -5.09 -4.98
N ASN A 69 -17.86 -4.06 -5.57
CA ASN A 69 -16.74 -4.19 -6.49
C ASN A 69 -15.70 -3.11 -6.21
N VAL A 70 -14.51 -3.54 -5.81
CA VAL A 70 -13.37 -2.69 -5.52
C VAL A 70 -12.24 -3.09 -6.47
N GLU A 71 -11.79 -2.11 -7.26
CA GLU A 71 -10.60 -2.22 -8.09
C GLU A 71 -9.82 -0.91 -7.95
N LEU A 72 -8.77 -0.93 -7.14
CA LEU A 72 -7.91 0.22 -6.85
C LEU A 72 -6.50 -0.07 -7.35
N SER A 73 -5.80 0.95 -7.82
CA SER A 73 -4.38 0.86 -8.15
C SER A 73 -3.66 2.09 -7.65
N CYS A 74 -2.91 1.92 -6.56
CA CYS A 74 -2.14 2.99 -5.95
C CYS A 74 -0.74 3.01 -6.56
N ASN A 75 -0.44 4.07 -7.31
CA ASN A 75 0.83 4.25 -7.99
C ASN A 75 1.80 5.03 -7.10
N LEU A 76 3.09 4.78 -7.26
CA LEU A 76 4.11 5.64 -6.67
C LEU A 76 3.96 7.07 -7.23
N HIS A 77 3.73 8.04 -6.36
CA HIS A 77 3.38 9.41 -6.76
C HIS A 77 4.53 10.12 -7.49
N THR A 78 5.75 9.84 -7.06
CA THR A 78 6.99 10.37 -7.62
C THR A 78 7.87 9.18 -8.02
N GLY A 79 8.56 9.22 -9.17
CA GLY A 79 9.53 8.17 -9.51
C GLY A 79 10.72 8.15 -8.55
N PHE A 80 11.52 7.09 -8.53
CA PHE A 80 12.66 7.02 -7.60
C PHE A 80 13.66 8.15 -7.86
N SER A 81 14.38 8.58 -6.81
CA SER A 81 15.48 9.54 -6.97
C SER A 81 16.68 8.92 -7.70
N ASP A 82 16.95 7.63 -7.51
CA ASP A 82 18.07 6.90 -8.11
C ASP A 82 17.74 5.40 -8.32
N ASP A 83 18.62 4.69 -9.04
CA ASP A 83 18.65 3.23 -9.06
C ASP A 83 19.00 2.68 -7.67
N PHE A 84 18.35 1.59 -7.24
CA PHE A 84 18.68 0.94 -5.97
C PHE A 84 18.67 -0.60 -6.06
N ILE A 85 19.36 -1.21 -5.09
CA ILE A 85 19.48 -2.66 -4.97
C ILE A 85 19.09 -3.10 -3.56
N LEU A 86 18.07 -3.93 -3.47
CA LEU A 86 17.69 -4.59 -2.23
C LEU A 86 18.67 -5.73 -1.89
N GLU A 87 18.86 -5.94 -0.59
CA GLU A 87 19.69 -7.04 -0.09
C GLU A 87 18.96 -8.39 -0.23
N ILE A 88 19.65 -9.39 -0.78
CA ILE A 88 19.10 -10.75 -0.96
C ILE A 88 18.84 -11.39 0.41
N ASN A 89 17.83 -12.25 0.47
CA ASN A 89 17.37 -12.95 1.67
C ASN A 89 16.78 -12.03 2.76
N LYS A 90 16.53 -10.76 2.44
CA LYS A 90 15.61 -9.91 3.20
C LYS A 90 14.20 -10.03 2.63
N SER A 91 13.24 -9.37 3.27
CA SER A 91 11.85 -9.36 2.82
C SER A 91 11.37 -7.94 2.54
N ILE A 92 10.60 -7.78 1.47
CA ILE A 92 9.68 -6.65 1.31
C ILE A 92 8.40 -7.01 2.07
N SER A 93 8.06 -6.22 3.08
CA SER A 93 6.93 -6.51 3.97
C SER A 93 5.80 -5.52 3.73
N ILE A 94 4.67 -6.01 3.22
CA ILE A 94 3.48 -5.20 2.94
C ILE A 94 2.43 -5.49 4.01
N ARG A 95 1.97 -4.43 4.69
CA ARG A 95 0.98 -4.48 5.77
C ARG A 95 -0.11 -3.46 5.49
N MET A 96 -1.23 -3.92 4.94
CA MET A 96 -2.41 -3.12 4.67
C MET A 96 -3.55 -3.58 5.58
N LYS A 97 -4.36 -2.64 6.05
CA LYS A 97 -5.50 -2.90 6.91
C LYS A 97 -6.80 -2.65 6.15
N PHE A 98 -7.71 -3.59 6.22
CA PHE A 98 -9.02 -3.55 5.59
C PHE A 98 -10.10 -3.78 6.65
N ASN A 99 -11.23 -3.11 6.49
CA ASN A 99 -12.46 -3.43 7.19
C ASN A 99 -13.52 -3.56 6.10
N ILE A 100 -13.95 -4.79 5.83
CA ILE A 100 -14.85 -5.10 4.71
C ILE A 100 -16.12 -5.68 5.32
N GLU A 101 -17.24 -5.04 5.03
CA GLU A 101 -18.58 -5.56 5.32
C GLU A 101 -19.30 -5.80 3.99
N SER A 102 -19.60 -7.06 3.68
CA SER A 102 -20.34 -7.43 2.48
C SER A 102 -21.12 -8.73 2.69
N GLY A 103 -21.91 -9.12 1.69
CA GLY A 103 -22.47 -10.48 1.61
C GLY A 103 -21.38 -11.55 1.55
N ASN A 104 -21.78 -12.82 1.64
CA ASN A 104 -20.86 -13.95 1.47
C ASN A 104 -20.58 -14.20 0.00
N CYS A 105 -19.30 -14.41 -0.32
CA CYS A 105 -18.88 -14.93 -1.61
C CYS A 105 -19.45 -16.34 -1.85
N GLY A 106 -20.14 -16.50 -2.97
CA GLY A 106 -20.57 -17.78 -3.55
C GLY A 106 -19.56 -18.30 -4.59
N ASN A 107 -20.03 -18.57 -5.81
CA ASN A 107 -19.17 -19.07 -6.89
C ASN A 107 -18.57 -17.97 -7.79
N ASP A 108 -19.25 -16.82 -7.90
CA ASP A 108 -18.88 -15.72 -8.80
C ASP A 108 -18.45 -14.51 -7.96
N CYS A 109 -17.25 -14.56 -7.40
CA CYS A 109 -16.68 -13.48 -6.58
C CYS A 109 -15.17 -13.37 -6.80
N THR A 110 -14.57 -12.27 -6.33
CA THR A 110 -13.12 -12.06 -6.28
C THR A 110 -12.68 -11.95 -4.83
N ASP A 111 -11.83 -12.88 -4.41
CA ASP A 111 -11.12 -12.82 -3.11
C ASP A 111 -10.32 -11.53 -2.97
N LEU A 112 -10.06 -11.08 -1.74
CA LEU A 112 -9.24 -9.90 -1.50
C LEU A 112 -7.83 -10.16 -2.03
N THR A 113 -7.52 -9.50 -3.14
CA THR A 113 -6.32 -9.76 -3.92
C THR A 113 -5.48 -8.50 -3.99
N LEU A 114 -4.27 -8.57 -3.43
CA LEU A 114 -3.25 -7.53 -3.52
C LEU A 114 -2.18 -7.96 -4.50
N THR A 115 -1.82 -7.08 -5.43
CA THR A 115 -0.78 -7.38 -6.42
C THR A 115 0.24 -6.25 -6.50
N LEU A 116 1.52 -6.58 -6.41
CA LEU A 116 2.64 -5.64 -6.50
C LEU A 116 3.19 -5.72 -7.91
N PHE A 117 3.23 -4.59 -8.58
CA PHE A 117 3.76 -4.47 -9.93
C PHE A 117 5.05 -3.67 -9.97
N ARG A 118 5.92 -4.09 -10.88
CA ARG A 118 7.08 -3.34 -11.36
C ARG A 118 6.87 -3.05 -12.84
N GLY A 119 6.40 -1.85 -13.16
CA GLY A 119 5.87 -1.53 -14.48
C GLY A 119 4.67 -2.43 -14.81
N GLN A 120 4.82 -3.28 -15.83
CA GLN A 120 3.80 -4.26 -16.23
C GLN A 120 4.06 -5.67 -15.66
N GLU A 121 5.18 -5.87 -14.96
CA GLU A 121 5.55 -7.15 -14.38
C GLU A 121 4.84 -7.34 -13.04
N GLN A 122 4.04 -8.40 -12.90
CA GLN A 122 3.55 -8.84 -11.58
C GLN A 122 4.71 -9.46 -10.80
N ILE A 123 5.13 -8.81 -9.72
CA ILE A 123 6.22 -9.27 -8.86
C ILE A 123 5.74 -10.33 -7.88
N SER A 124 4.60 -10.08 -7.25
CA SER A 124 4.00 -11.00 -6.29
C SER A 124 2.51 -10.66 -6.12
N GLN A 125 1.76 -11.62 -5.60
CA GLN A 125 0.36 -11.47 -5.24
C GLN A 125 0.10 -12.08 -3.87
N HIS A 126 -0.83 -11.48 -3.13
CA HIS A 126 -1.41 -12.00 -1.90
C HIS A 126 -2.92 -12.12 -2.07
N VAL A 127 -3.48 -13.26 -1.69
CA VAL A 127 -4.91 -13.55 -1.81
C VAL A 127 -5.42 -14.02 -0.47
N GLU A 128 -6.48 -13.39 0.01
CA GLU A 128 -7.20 -13.78 1.21
C GLU A 128 -8.67 -14.07 0.83
N PRO A 129 -9.23 -15.24 1.20
CA PRO A 129 -10.59 -15.59 0.85
C PRO A 129 -11.61 -14.50 1.23
N ALA A 130 -12.53 -14.14 0.34
CA ALA A 130 -13.49 -13.06 0.62
C ALA A 130 -14.29 -13.33 1.92
N ASN A 131 -14.72 -14.58 2.11
CA ASN A 131 -15.48 -15.02 3.27
C ASN A 131 -14.68 -15.03 4.60
N SER A 132 -13.35 -14.82 4.60
CA SER A 132 -12.57 -14.65 5.83
C SER A 132 -12.43 -13.19 6.26
N VAL A 133 -12.66 -12.23 5.36
CA VAL A 133 -12.41 -10.79 5.58
C VAL A 133 -13.67 -9.91 5.55
N ASN A 134 -14.80 -10.43 5.05
CA ASN A 134 -16.03 -9.66 4.77
C ASN A 134 -16.99 -9.47 5.97
N ASN A 135 -16.52 -9.69 7.20
CA ASN A 135 -17.37 -9.75 8.39
C ASN A 135 -17.43 -8.44 9.20
N GLY A 136 -16.97 -7.32 8.63
CA GLY A 136 -16.92 -6.01 9.28
C GLY A 136 -15.85 -5.86 10.36
N ASN A 137 -14.98 -6.86 10.53
CA ASN A 137 -13.83 -6.76 11.43
C ASN A 137 -12.58 -6.34 10.65
N ASP A 138 -11.64 -5.78 11.40
CA ASP A 138 -10.33 -5.42 10.88
C ASP A 138 -9.53 -6.67 10.47
N PHE A 139 -9.07 -6.67 9.23
CA PHE A 139 -8.09 -7.60 8.70
C PHE A 139 -6.81 -6.84 8.36
N THR A 140 -5.65 -7.35 8.79
CA THR A 140 -4.34 -6.81 8.41
C THR A 140 -3.56 -7.87 7.66
N THR A 141 -3.07 -7.52 6.47
CA THR A 141 -2.32 -8.45 5.63
C THR A 141 -0.99 -8.82 6.29
N GLN A 142 -0.55 -10.04 6.03
CA GLN A 142 0.81 -10.49 6.36
C GLN A 142 1.46 -10.99 5.07
N TRP A 143 1.92 -10.04 4.26
CA TRP A 143 2.49 -10.33 2.97
C TRP A 143 3.98 -10.00 2.96
N ASP A 144 4.80 -11.03 2.95
CA ASP A 144 6.26 -10.94 2.93
C ASP A 144 6.80 -11.54 1.63
N ILE A 145 7.52 -10.73 0.86
CA ILE A 145 8.11 -11.12 -0.42
C ILE A 145 9.61 -11.25 -0.23
N LEU A 146 10.14 -12.45 -0.40
CA LEU A 146 11.57 -12.72 -0.27
C LEU A 146 12.36 -12.07 -1.42
N VAL A 147 13.35 -11.25 -1.07
CA VAL A 147 14.27 -10.63 -2.05
C VAL A 147 15.24 -11.67 -2.60
N ASN A 148 15.15 -11.88 -3.90
CA ASN A 148 16.02 -12.74 -4.70
C ASN A 148 16.64 -11.96 -5.88
N ASP A 149 17.40 -12.64 -6.74
CA ASP A 149 18.06 -12.00 -7.88
C ASP A 149 17.10 -11.34 -8.89
N SER A 150 15.87 -11.83 -9.06
CA SER A 150 14.92 -11.27 -10.03
C SER A 150 14.23 -9.99 -9.55
N ILE A 151 14.10 -9.80 -8.24
CA ILE A 151 13.35 -8.67 -7.65
C ILE A 151 14.23 -7.63 -6.94
N ARG A 152 15.54 -7.85 -6.84
CA ARG A 152 16.41 -6.98 -6.03
C ARG A 152 16.76 -5.64 -6.69
N ALA A 153 16.84 -5.58 -8.01
CA ALA A 153 17.27 -4.37 -8.72
C ALA A 153 16.07 -3.56 -9.19
N TRP A 154 16.11 -2.25 -8.94
CA TRP A 154 15.06 -1.30 -9.28
C TRP A 154 15.71 -0.08 -9.93
N ALA A 155 15.34 0.19 -11.18
CA ALA A 155 15.86 1.33 -11.93
C ALA A 155 15.05 2.59 -11.61
N GLN A 156 15.68 3.76 -11.68
CA GLN A 156 15.10 5.05 -11.34
C GLN A 156 13.74 5.32 -12.04
N ASP A 157 13.62 4.90 -13.30
CA ASP A 157 12.45 5.08 -14.15
C ASP A 157 11.35 4.02 -13.96
N THR A 158 11.57 3.08 -13.03
CA THR A 158 10.63 2.01 -12.74
C THR A 158 9.37 2.55 -12.08
N GLN A 159 8.22 2.13 -12.60
CA GLN A 159 6.93 2.39 -11.96
C GLN A 159 6.64 1.30 -10.93
N ILE A 160 6.23 1.69 -9.72
CA ILE A 160 5.63 0.79 -8.73
C ILE A 160 4.15 1.08 -8.64
N SER A 161 3.35 0.03 -8.65
CA SER A 161 1.96 0.10 -8.24
C SER A 161 1.57 -1.09 -7.37
N ILE A 162 0.62 -0.86 -6.47
CA ILE A 162 -0.09 -1.93 -5.77
C ILE A 162 -1.55 -1.83 -6.13
N SER A 163 -2.09 -2.94 -6.65
CA SER A 163 -3.51 -3.07 -6.91
C SER A 163 -4.22 -3.77 -5.78
N VAL A 164 -5.47 -3.38 -5.54
CA VAL A 164 -6.42 -4.04 -4.66
C VAL A 164 -7.63 -4.44 -5.49
N ALA A 165 -7.96 -5.72 -5.49
CA ALA A 165 -9.17 -6.24 -6.13
C ALA A 165 -10.00 -7.02 -5.11
N TYR A 166 -11.31 -6.79 -5.09
CA TYR A 166 -12.27 -7.52 -4.28
C TYR A 166 -13.66 -7.37 -4.89
N SER A 167 -14.40 -8.47 -5.03
CA SER A 167 -15.79 -8.37 -5.48
C SER A 167 -16.68 -9.44 -4.89
N VAL A 168 -17.88 -9.02 -4.47
CA VAL A 168 -18.94 -9.92 -4.00
C VAL A 168 -20.27 -9.43 -4.57
N PRO A 169 -21.06 -10.31 -5.21
CA PRO A 169 -22.36 -9.95 -5.74
C PRO A 169 -23.38 -9.65 -4.63
N ALA A 170 -24.43 -8.91 -4.97
CA ALA A 170 -25.55 -8.57 -4.08
C ALA A 170 -26.26 -9.78 -3.46
#